data_AF-A0A670HZC0-F1
#
_entry.id   AF-A0A670HZC0-F1
#
_cell.length_a   1.000
_cell.length_b   1.000
_cell.length_c   1.000
_cell.angle_alpha   90.00
_cell.angle_beta   90.00
_cell.angle_gamma   90.00
#
_symmetry.space_group_name_H-M   'P 1'
#
loop_
_entity.id
_entity.type
_entity.pdbx_description
1 polymer ?
#
loop_
_entity_poly.entity_id
_entity_poly.type
_entity_poly.pdbx_seq_one_letter_code
_entity_poly.pdbx_strand_id
1 'polypeptide(L)'
;MTLEDEPLRSEGVQHATGEERRASTSRSRADEAAGPKPKGRSVADMPGSERKVQCCKEKYCIGTWNVRTMNLGKLEVVKNEMARINIDILGISELKWTGMGEFSSDDHHIYYCGQETRKRNGVALIVNKRVAKAVLGCNLKNDRMISIRIQGRPFNITVIQVYAPTTGAKETEIDQFYEDLQHLIEVTPKKDVLLIIGDWNAKVGNQEIKGTTGKFGLGDQNEAGQRLIEFCQENKLVITNTLFQQHKRRLYTWTSPDGQHRNQIDYILCSQRWRSSIQSAKTRPGADCGSDHQLLIAKFKLKLKKVGKTTGPVRYNLSQIPYEYTVEVTNRFKDLDLVDRVPEELWMEARNIVQEAATKTIPMKRKCKKAKWLSNEALQIAEERRQAKCEGDSERYRKLNADFQRTARRDKKAFLNEQCKQIEENNRMGRTRDLFKKIGDMKGTFRTKITIIKDKSGKDLTEAEDIKKRWQEYTEELYQKEMDASYTPGSMVADLEPDILESEVKWALESTANNKASGSDGIPAELFKI
;
A
#
# COMPACT_ATOMS: atom_id res chain seq x y z
N MET A 1 -66.41 -15.21 -12.46
CA MET A 1 -65.85 -14.93 -13.80
C MET A 1 -64.39 -15.37 -13.74
N THR A 2 -64.15 -16.67 -13.89
CA THR A 2 -63.86 -17.40 -15.16
C THR A 2 -62.40 -17.18 -15.59
N LEU A 3 -61.49 -18.13 -15.27
CA LEU A 3 -61.18 -19.40 -15.95
C LEU A 3 -60.05 -19.18 -16.99
N GLU A 4 -58.89 -19.81 -16.79
CA GLU A 4 -58.30 -20.87 -17.65
C GLU A 4 -57.26 -20.26 -18.60
N ASP A 5 -56.10 -20.84 -18.95
CA ASP A 5 -55.72 -22.24 -19.05
C ASP A 5 -54.18 -22.43 -19.03
N GLU A 6 -53.75 -23.57 -18.48
CA GLU A 6 -52.45 -24.23 -18.73
C GLU A 6 -52.48 -24.95 -20.11
N PRO A 7 -51.34 -25.41 -20.67
CA PRO A 7 -51.06 -26.85 -20.50
C PRO A 7 -49.58 -27.28 -20.38
N LEU A 8 -49.40 -28.26 -19.49
CA LEU A 8 -48.50 -29.42 -19.49
C LEU A 8 -48.20 -30.03 -20.89
N ARG A 9 -47.02 -30.61 -21.18
CA ARG A 9 -46.54 -32.03 -20.97
C ARG A 9 -45.26 -32.19 -21.84
N SER A 10 -44.32 -33.13 -21.72
CA SER A 10 -44.24 -34.47 -21.13
C SER A 10 -42.79 -34.99 -21.09
N GLU A 11 -42.59 -36.01 -20.25
CA GLU A 11 -41.41 -36.80 -19.88
C GLU A 11 -40.87 -37.78 -20.96
N GLY A 12 -39.73 -38.45 -20.67
CA GLY A 12 -39.41 -39.80 -21.20
C GLY A 12 -37.99 -40.02 -21.78
N VAL A 13 -36.90 -40.14 -21.00
CA VAL A 13 -36.20 -41.33 -20.39
C VAL A 13 -35.49 -42.32 -21.37
N GLN A 14 -34.31 -42.79 -20.90
CA GLN A 14 -33.58 -44.07 -21.16
C GLN A 14 -32.50 -44.00 -22.27
N HIS A 15 -31.33 -44.64 -22.24
CA HIS A 15 -30.49 -45.43 -21.30
C HIS A 15 -29.23 -45.83 -22.12
N ALA A 16 -28.03 -45.97 -21.51
CA ALA A 16 -26.95 -46.91 -21.91
C ALA A 16 -25.70 -46.63 -21.04
N THR A 17 -25.37 -47.46 -20.03
CA THR A 17 -24.41 -48.60 -20.06
C THR A 17 -22.98 -48.19 -20.50
N GLY A 18 -21.89 -48.50 -19.79
CA GLY A 18 -21.69 -49.41 -18.67
C GLY A 18 -20.35 -49.22 -17.95
N GLU A 19 -20.15 -50.13 -17.00
CA GLU A 19 -18.99 -50.40 -16.14
C GLU A 19 -17.70 -50.68 -16.98
N GLU A 20 -16.46 -50.75 -16.48
CA GLU A 20 -16.00 -51.40 -15.26
C GLU A 20 -14.51 -51.10 -15.00
N ARG A 21 -14.10 -51.38 -13.75
CA ARG A 21 -12.77 -51.22 -13.15
C ARG A 21 -11.75 -52.24 -13.72
N ARG A 22 -10.44 -51.93 -13.67
CA ARG A 22 -9.48 -52.60 -12.76
C ARG A 22 -8.03 -52.15 -12.96
N ALA A 23 -7.33 -52.21 -11.83
CA ALA A 23 -5.93 -51.92 -11.60
C ALA A 23 -4.97 -52.99 -12.15
N SER A 24 -3.69 -52.65 -12.32
CA SER A 24 -2.60 -53.55 -11.94
C SER A 24 -1.28 -52.79 -11.74
N THR A 25 -0.49 -53.36 -10.83
CA THR A 25 0.71 -52.85 -10.17
C THR A 25 1.96 -53.63 -10.61
N SER A 26 3.12 -52.95 -10.51
CA SER A 26 4.44 -53.46 -10.07
C SER A 26 5.35 -54.29 -11.00
N ARG A 27 6.63 -53.87 -11.05
CA ARG A 27 7.94 -54.60 -10.87
C ARG A 27 9.03 -53.78 -11.61
N SER A 28 10.09 -53.20 -11.04
CA SER A 28 11.17 -53.54 -10.07
C SER A 28 12.44 -54.16 -10.70
N ARG A 29 13.62 -53.64 -10.26
CA ARG A 29 15.06 -54.06 -10.40
C ARG A 29 15.88 -53.19 -11.38
N ALA A 30 16.93 -52.42 -11.03
CA ALA A 30 18.15 -52.60 -10.17
C ALA A 30 19.10 -53.68 -10.74
N ASP A 31 20.42 -53.56 -10.95
CA ASP A 31 21.52 -52.69 -10.47
C ASP A 31 22.78 -52.82 -11.39
N GLU A 32 23.74 -51.85 -11.26
CA GLU A 32 25.24 -51.93 -11.27
C GLU A 32 26.06 -52.68 -12.37
N ALA A 33 27.32 -52.38 -12.74
CA ALA A 33 28.32 -51.31 -12.51
C ALA A 33 29.56 -51.49 -13.44
N ALA A 34 30.23 -50.36 -13.74
CA ALA A 34 31.66 -50.05 -14.02
C ALA A 34 32.62 -50.90 -14.93
N GLY A 35 33.31 -50.20 -15.85
CA GLY A 35 34.64 -50.54 -16.44
C GLY A 35 35.15 -49.46 -17.44
N PRO A 36 36.48 -49.23 -17.66
CA PRO A 36 37.06 -47.88 -17.83
C PRO A 36 37.73 -47.49 -19.20
N LYS A 37 37.65 -46.18 -19.55
CA LYS A 37 38.56 -45.18 -20.25
C LYS A 37 39.51 -45.63 -21.40
N PRO A 38 39.73 -44.83 -22.50
CA PRO A 38 40.36 -43.50 -22.38
C PRO A 38 40.08 -42.39 -23.44
N LYS A 39 40.25 -41.15 -22.96
CA LYS A 39 40.89 -39.93 -23.52
C LYS A 39 40.69 -39.54 -25.00
N GLY A 40 39.86 -38.50 -25.19
CA GLY A 40 40.05 -37.44 -26.18
C GLY A 40 39.75 -36.09 -25.51
N ARG A 41 40.70 -35.17 -25.51
CA ARG A 41 40.64 -33.87 -24.82
C ARG A 41 40.47 -32.77 -25.87
N SER A 42 39.44 -31.94 -25.75
CA SER A 42 39.46 -30.57 -26.24
C SER A 42 38.85 -29.66 -25.17
N VAL A 43 39.41 -28.45 -25.11
CA VAL A 43 39.36 -27.51 -23.99
C VAL A 43 38.32 -26.44 -24.32
N ALA A 44 37.34 -26.21 -23.43
CA ALA A 44 36.86 -24.87 -23.05
C ALA A 44 35.80 -24.96 -21.95
N ASP A 45 35.94 -24.05 -20.99
CA ASP A 45 34.95 -23.48 -20.08
C ASP A 45 34.49 -24.27 -18.83
N MET A 46 35.09 -23.87 -17.72
CA MET A 46 34.68 -24.16 -16.34
C MET A 46 33.33 -23.51 -16.00
N PRO A 47 32.32 -24.26 -15.52
CA PRO A 47 31.15 -23.67 -14.90
C PRO A 47 31.49 -23.30 -13.45
N GLY A 48 31.81 -22.03 -13.22
CA GLY A 48 31.95 -21.48 -11.88
C GLY A 48 30.60 -21.39 -11.17
N SER A 49 30.36 -22.29 -10.23
CA SER A 49 29.35 -22.19 -9.17
C SER A 49 27.91 -22.00 -9.68
N GLU A 50 27.21 -23.12 -9.92
CA GLU A 50 25.77 -23.17 -9.67
C GLU A 50 25.53 -22.71 -8.22
N ARG A 51 25.22 -21.43 -8.04
CA ARG A 51 24.49 -20.99 -6.86
C ARG A 51 23.18 -21.77 -6.93
N LYS A 52 23.07 -22.85 -6.15
CA LYS A 52 21.78 -23.38 -5.71
C LYS A 52 20.99 -22.17 -5.23
N VAL A 53 20.13 -21.62 -6.08
CA VAL A 53 19.19 -20.57 -5.73
C VAL A 53 18.26 -21.24 -4.74
N GLN A 54 18.60 -21.11 -3.46
CA GLN A 54 17.82 -21.64 -2.37
C GLN A 54 16.45 -20.96 -2.43
N CYS A 55 15.50 -21.66 -3.03
CA CYS A 55 14.16 -21.21 -3.37
C CYS A 55 13.30 -21.10 -2.09
N CYS A 56 13.64 -20.20 -1.18
CA CYS A 56 12.89 -20.04 0.06
C CYS A 56 11.71 -19.07 -0.15
N LYS A 57 10.48 -19.52 0.15
CA LYS A 57 9.34 -18.60 0.32
C LYS A 57 9.62 -17.75 1.57
N GLU A 58 9.44 -16.43 1.49
CA GLU A 58 9.60 -15.52 2.62
C GLU A 58 8.42 -15.66 3.60
N LYS A 59 8.66 -15.36 4.88
CA LYS A 59 7.62 -15.28 5.90
C LYS A 59 7.18 -13.84 6.02
N TYR A 60 5.88 -13.59 5.88
CA TYR A 60 5.27 -12.29 6.11
C TYR A 60 4.41 -12.32 7.37
N CYS A 61 4.31 -11.17 8.03
CA CYS A 61 3.49 -10.97 9.20
C CYS A 61 2.40 -9.95 8.90
N ILE A 62 1.14 -10.38 8.98
CA ILE A 62 -0.04 -9.51 8.91
C ILE A 62 -0.66 -9.40 10.29
N GLY A 63 -1.27 -8.26 10.61
CA GLY A 63 -2.04 -8.11 11.84
C GLY A 63 -3.20 -7.14 11.71
N THR A 64 -4.03 -7.12 12.73
CA THR A 64 -5.09 -6.12 12.94
C THR A 64 -5.02 -5.58 14.36
N TRP A 65 -5.31 -4.30 14.53
CA TRP A 65 -5.35 -3.65 15.83
C TRP A 65 -6.42 -2.55 15.85
N ASN A 66 -7.48 -2.74 16.64
CA ASN A 66 -8.33 -1.62 17.03
C ASN A 66 -7.57 -0.72 18.01
N VAL A 67 -7.36 0.55 17.63
CA VAL A 67 -6.57 1.50 18.42
C VAL A 67 -7.43 2.44 19.27
N ARG A 68 -8.75 2.26 19.28
CA ARG A 68 -9.80 3.13 19.84
C ARG A 68 -9.88 4.54 19.27
N THR A 69 -8.75 5.20 19.05
CA THR A 69 -8.62 6.52 18.45
C THR A 69 -7.15 6.73 18.11
N MET A 70 -6.85 7.15 16.88
CA MET A 70 -5.49 7.53 16.48
C MET A 70 -5.15 8.95 16.94
N ASN A 71 -4.94 9.09 18.26
CA ASN A 71 -4.55 10.34 18.94
C ASN A 71 -3.13 10.81 18.53
N LEU A 72 -2.81 12.05 18.91
CA LEU A 72 -1.48 12.63 18.73
C LEU A 72 -0.38 11.70 19.26
N GLY A 73 0.65 11.47 18.44
CA GLY A 73 1.80 10.62 18.77
C GLY A 73 1.55 9.11 18.66
N LYS A 74 0.28 8.66 18.65
CA LYS A 74 -0.07 7.23 18.65
C LYS A 74 0.40 6.51 17.39
N LEU A 75 0.36 7.17 16.23
CA LEU A 75 0.87 6.61 14.97
C LEU A 75 2.37 6.25 15.06
N GLU A 76 3.17 7.07 15.74
CA GLU A 76 4.60 6.79 15.94
C GLU A 76 4.80 5.56 16.84
N VAL A 77 4.00 5.44 17.91
CA VAL A 77 4.00 4.27 18.78
C VAL A 77 3.63 3.00 18.01
N VAL A 78 2.58 3.06 17.17
CA VAL A 78 2.16 1.93 16.33
C VAL A 78 3.26 1.55 15.33
N LYS A 79 3.90 2.52 14.65
CA LYS A 79 5.03 2.25 13.74
C LYS A 79 6.21 1.59 14.47
N ASN A 80 6.52 2.03 15.69
CA ASN A 80 7.59 1.43 16.50
C ASN A 80 7.24 -0.01 16.89
N GLU A 81 5.99 -0.29 17.27
CA GLU A 81 5.52 -1.65 17.54
C GLU A 81 5.56 -2.56 16.30
N MET A 82 5.19 -2.02 15.12
CA MET A 82 5.31 -2.73 13.85
C MET A 82 6.77 -3.12 13.57
N ALA A 83 7.72 -2.19 13.75
CA ALA A 83 9.14 -2.46 13.58
C ALA A 83 9.65 -3.52 14.58
N ARG A 84 9.28 -3.40 15.85
CA ARG A 84 9.69 -4.31 16.94
C ARG A 84 9.19 -5.74 16.73
N ILE A 85 7.95 -5.90 16.25
CA ILE A 85 7.30 -7.21 16.05
C ILE A 85 7.55 -7.75 14.62
N ASN A 86 8.15 -6.93 13.75
CA ASN A 86 8.37 -7.20 12.33
C ASN A 86 7.06 -7.48 11.58
N ILE A 87 6.12 -6.53 11.69
CA ILE A 87 4.83 -6.56 11.00
C ILE A 87 4.99 -5.92 9.62
N ASP A 88 4.53 -6.63 8.59
CA ASP A 88 4.60 -6.17 7.22
C ASP A 88 3.36 -5.39 6.79
N ILE A 89 2.19 -5.84 7.25
CA ILE A 89 0.87 -5.29 6.94
C ILE A 89 0.07 -5.23 8.24
N LEU A 90 -0.39 -4.05 8.62
CA LEU A 90 -1.21 -3.84 9.80
C LEU A 90 -2.51 -3.14 9.43
N GLY A 91 -3.62 -3.82 9.69
CA GLY A 91 -4.94 -3.21 9.68
C GLY A 91 -5.23 -2.48 10.99
N ILE A 92 -5.87 -1.33 10.88
CA ILE A 92 -6.27 -0.49 12.01
C ILE A 92 -7.78 -0.29 11.97
N SER A 93 -8.41 -0.42 13.12
CA SER A 93 -9.82 -0.05 13.35
C SER A 93 -9.92 1.07 14.38
N GLU A 94 -11.04 1.81 14.36
CA GLU A 94 -11.26 3.03 15.13
C GLU A 94 -10.17 4.11 14.95
N LEU A 95 -9.82 4.36 13.69
CA LEU A 95 -8.87 5.42 13.33
C LEU A 95 -9.36 6.81 13.77
N LYS A 96 -10.64 7.10 13.59
CA LYS A 96 -11.34 8.37 13.87
C LYS A 96 -10.75 9.59 13.17
N TRP A 97 -10.11 9.38 12.02
CA TRP A 97 -9.75 10.44 11.09
C TRP A 97 -10.89 10.71 10.12
N THR A 98 -10.89 11.90 9.52
CA THR A 98 -11.87 12.30 8.51
C THR A 98 -11.31 12.18 7.11
N GLY A 99 -12.20 11.95 6.13
CA GLY A 99 -11.85 11.74 4.72
C GLY A 99 -11.16 10.40 4.45
N MET A 100 -10.68 10.20 3.22
CA MET A 100 -10.05 8.95 2.78
C MET A 100 -8.82 9.20 1.93
N GLY A 101 -7.73 8.46 2.07
CA GLY A 101 -6.63 8.52 1.10
C GLY A 101 -5.35 7.79 1.55
N GLU A 102 -4.23 8.09 0.87
CA GLU A 102 -2.93 7.51 1.15
C GLU A 102 -1.77 8.52 1.40
N PHE A 103 -0.83 8.18 2.28
CA PHE A 103 0.43 8.92 2.42
C PHE A 103 1.59 8.05 2.91
N SER A 104 2.81 8.49 2.61
CA SER A 104 4.03 7.90 3.17
C SER A 104 4.46 8.62 4.46
N SER A 105 4.85 7.84 5.46
CA SER A 105 5.43 8.32 6.72
C SER A 105 6.62 7.42 7.09
N ASP A 106 7.84 7.99 7.07
CA ASP A 106 9.10 7.26 7.23
C ASP A 106 9.23 6.07 6.27
N ASP A 107 9.40 4.86 6.81
CA ASP A 107 9.47 3.60 6.06
C ASP A 107 8.12 2.85 6.04
N HIS A 108 7.01 3.57 6.25
CA HIS A 108 5.65 3.06 6.15
C HIS A 108 4.83 3.84 5.12
N HIS A 109 3.84 3.18 4.56
CA HIS A 109 2.82 3.77 3.72
C HIS A 109 1.45 3.44 4.32
N ILE A 110 0.59 4.45 4.44
CA ILE A 110 -0.69 4.39 5.14
C ILE A 110 -1.77 4.66 4.12
N TYR A 111 -2.72 3.74 4.00
CA TYR A 111 -4.00 3.91 3.32
C TYR A 111 -5.09 4.02 4.39
N TYR A 112 -6.04 4.93 4.26
CA TYR A 112 -7.08 5.08 5.26
C TYR A 112 -8.42 5.54 4.69
N CYS A 113 -9.49 5.16 5.37
CA CYS A 113 -10.84 5.62 5.13
C CYS A 113 -11.48 6.05 6.45
N GLY A 114 -12.14 7.20 6.44
CA GLY A 114 -12.94 7.72 7.55
C GLY A 114 -14.16 8.47 7.02
N GLN A 115 -15.01 8.95 7.92
CA GLN A 115 -16.17 9.75 7.51
C GLN A 115 -15.74 11.16 7.09
N GLU A 116 -16.51 11.81 6.23
CA GLU A 116 -16.13 13.12 5.69
C GLU A 116 -16.06 14.21 6.77
N THR A 117 -17.05 14.24 7.67
CA THR A 117 -17.21 15.34 8.63
C THR A 117 -17.05 14.93 10.08
N ARG A 118 -17.36 13.68 10.43
CA ARG A 118 -17.37 13.20 11.82
C ARG A 118 -16.15 12.34 12.13
N LYS A 119 -15.54 12.57 13.30
CA LYS A 119 -14.44 11.73 13.82
C LYS A 119 -15.00 10.46 14.48
N ARG A 120 -15.64 9.62 13.68
CA ARG A 120 -16.24 8.33 14.09
C ARG A 120 -15.70 7.20 13.21
N ASN A 121 -15.66 5.99 13.74
CA ASN A 121 -15.20 4.78 13.04
C ASN A 121 -13.79 5.00 12.43
N GLY A 122 -13.62 4.61 11.18
CA GLY A 122 -12.40 4.80 10.40
C GLY A 122 -11.50 3.56 10.46
N VAL A 123 -10.97 3.19 9.29
CA VAL A 123 -10.06 2.07 9.10
C VAL A 123 -8.81 2.52 8.36
N ALA A 124 -7.71 1.80 8.57
CA ALA A 124 -6.49 2.01 7.81
C ALA A 124 -5.73 0.72 7.56
N LEU A 125 -4.92 0.71 6.51
CA LEU A 125 -3.90 -0.29 6.24
C LEU A 125 -2.53 0.40 6.24
N ILE A 126 -1.66 -0.03 7.14
CA ILE A 126 -0.27 0.43 7.25
C ILE A 126 0.63 -0.67 6.73
N VAL A 127 1.43 -0.37 5.72
CA VAL A 127 2.38 -1.31 5.12
C VAL A 127 3.80 -0.80 5.23
N ASN A 128 4.76 -1.69 5.43
CA ASN A 128 6.17 -1.31 5.39
C ASN A 128 6.63 -0.98 3.96
N LYS A 129 7.77 -0.30 3.83
CA LYS A 129 8.34 0.14 2.55
C LYS A 129 8.64 -1.00 1.57
N ARG A 130 8.86 -2.22 2.06
CA ARG A 130 9.05 -3.40 1.20
C ARG A 130 7.74 -3.78 0.53
N VAL A 131 6.68 -3.93 1.31
CA VAL A 131 5.33 -4.25 0.81
C VAL A 131 4.74 -3.10 -0.01
N ALA A 132 4.98 -1.84 0.37
CA ALA A 132 4.52 -0.66 -0.37
C ALA A 132 5.02 -0.63 -1.83
N LYS A 133 6.16 -1.27 -2.13
CA LYS A 133 6.68 -1.42 -3.50
C LYS A 133 6.01 -2.54 -4.29
N ALA A 134 5.25 -3.40 -3.62
CA ALA A 134 4.49 -4.49 -4.23
C ALA A 134 2.99 -4.16 -4.35
N VAL A 135 2.49 -3.08 -3.76
CA VAL A 135 1.07 -2.69 -3.89
C VAL A 135 0.76 -2.31 -5.34
N LEU A 136 -0.27 -2.95 -5.90
CA LEU A 136 -0.81 -2.73 -7.25
C LEU A 136 -1.89 -1.64 -7.26
N GLY A 137 -2.72 -1.60 -6.22
CA GLY A 137 -3.86 -0.69 -6.10
C GLY A 137 -4.50 -0.74 -4.72
N CYS A 138 -5.35 0.24 -4.43
CA CYS A 138 -6.17 0.29 -3.22
C CYS A 138 -7.62 0.62 -3.56
N ASN A 139 -8.56 0.05 -2.81
CA ASN A 139 -9.99 0.37 -2.87
C ASN A 139 -10.40 1.03 -1.55
N LEU A 140 -10.69 2.33 -1.64
CA LEU A 140 -11.17 3.16 -0.52
C LEU A 140 -12.69 3.10 -0.51
N LYS A 141 -13.26 2.15 0.25
CA LYS A 141 -14.71 1.86 0.19
C LYS A 141 -15.53 2.76 1.10
N ASN A 142 -15.33 2.69 2.42
CA ASN A 142 -16.07 3.47 3.41
C ASN A 142 -15.31 3.54 4.75
N ASP A 143 -15.88 4.19 5.76
CA ASP A 143 -15.27 4.35 7.10
C ASP A 143 -15.18 3.05 7.92
N ARG A 144 -15.68 1.93 7.40
CA ARG A 144 -15.62 0.59 8.01
C ARG A 144 -14.73 -0.37 7.22
N MET A 145 -14.36 -0.06 5.98
CA MET A 145 -13.74 -1.03 5.07
C MET A 145 -12.74 -0.38 4.11
N ILE A 146 -11.60 -1.04 3.93
CA ILE A 146 -10.57 -0.64 2.97
C ILE A 146 -9.84 -1.87 2.46
N SER A 147 -9.46 -1.90 1.19
CA SER A 147 -8.66 -3.00 0.65
C SER A 147 -7.43 -2.54 -0.13
N ILE A 148 -6.40 -3.38 -0.14
CA ILE A 148 -5.23 -3.22 -0.99
C ILE A 148 -4.94 -4.53 -1.73
N ARG A 149 -4.51 -4.40 -2.98
CA ARG A 149 -4.05 -5.53 -3.80
C ARG A 149 -2.53 -5.47 -3.92
N ILE A 150 -1.86 -6.58 -3.64
CA ILE A 150 -0.39 -6.69 -3.55
C ILE A 150 0.10 -7.73 -4.53
N GLN A 151 1.13 -7.38 -5.30
CA GLN A 151 1.77 -8.28 -6.26
C GLN A 151 2.57 -9.37 -5.56
N GLY A 152 2.14 -10.61 -5.78
CA GLY A 152 2.79 -11.81 -5.24
C GLY A 152 3.26 -12.76 -6.35
N ARG A 153 3.96 -13.80 -5.94
CA ARG A 153 4.39 -14.92 -6.78
C ARG A 153 4.12 -16.24 -6.03
N PRO A 154 3.39 -17.20 -6.63
CA PRO A 154 2.76 -17.14 -7.95
C PRO A 154 1.44 -16.36 -8.02
N PHE A 155 0.83 -16.03 -6.88
CA PHE A 155 -0.48 -15.36 -6.82
C PHE A 155 -0.37 -14.00 -6.13
N ASN A 156 -1.21 -13.05 -6.56
CA ASN A 156 -1.39 -11.78 -5.87
C ASN A 156 -2.15 -11.98 -4.55
N ILE A 157 -2.08 -10.98 -3.68
CA ILE A 157 -2.70 -11.01 -2.36
C ILE A 157 -3.63 -9.81 -2.26
N THR A 158 -4.88 -10.04 -1.90
CA THR A 158 -5.83 -8.98 -1.54
C THR A 158 -6.04 -9.00 -0.04
N VAL A 159 -5.81 -7.85 0.59
CA VAL A 159 -6.04 -7.66 2.02
C VAL A 159 -7.18 -6.67 2.19
N ILE A 160 -8.22 -7.08 2.90
CA ILE A 160 -9.35 -6.22 3.29
C ILE A 160 -9.26 -5.99 4.80
N GLN A 161 -9.20 -4.73 5.24
CA GLN A 161 -9.38 -4.36 6.64
C GLN A 161 -10.84 -4.00 6.89
N VAL A 162 -11.42 -4.51 7.97
CA VAL A 162 -12.81 -4.26 8.36
C VAL A 162 -12.96 -3.78 9.81
N TYR A 163 -14.01 -3.00 10.03
CA TYR A 163 -14.55 -2.68 11.34
C TYR A 163 -16.08 -2.88 11.32
N ALA A 164 -16.52 -4.03 11.79
CA ALA A 164 -17.93 -4.41 11.76
C ALA A 164 -18.78 -3.54 12.71
N PRO A 165 -20.09 -3.39 12.44
CA PRO A 165 -20.99 -2.71 13.37
C PRO A 165 -21.02 -3.40 14.75
N THR A 166 -21.23 -2.60 15.79
CA THR A 166 -21.40 -3.11 17.17
C THR A 166 -22.76 -3.78 17.34
N THR A 167 -22.95 -4.60 18.38
CA THR A 167 -24.22 -5.29 18.65
C THR A 167 -25.44 -4.37 18.78
N GLY A 168 -25.27 -3.10 19.16
CA GLY A 168 -26.34 -2.10 19.20
C GLY A 168 -26.58 -1.32 17.90
N ALA A 169 -25.95 -1.74 16.79
CA ALA A 169 -26.19 -1.12 15.49
C ALA A 169 -27.57 -1.50 14.95
N LYS A 170 -28.11 -0.67 14.04
CA LYS A 170 -29.37 -0.98 13.35
C LYS A 170 -29.14 -2.14 12.38
N GLU A 171 -30.16 -2.98 12.16
CA GLU A 171 -30.04 -4.11 11.22
C GLU A 171 -29.65 -3.63 9.81
N THR A 172 -30.19 -2.48 9.36
CA THR A 172 -29.80 -1.88 8.07
C THR A 172 -28.32 -1.52 7.97
N GLU A 173 -27.66 -1.18 9.08
CA GLU A 173 -26.21 -0.91 9.12
C GLU A 173 -25.40 -2.22 9.06
N ILE A 174 -25.95 -3.29 9.63
CA ILE A 174 -25.35 -4.63 9.58
C ILE A 174 -25.47 -5.19 8.16
N ASP A 175 -26.66 -5.14 7.56
CA ASP A 175 -26.91 -5.60 6.19
C ASP A 175 -26.01 -4.87 5.20
N GLN A 176 -25.95 -3.54 5.28
CA GLN A 176 -25.11 -2.75 4.39
C GLN A 176 -23.63 -3.11 4.52
N PHE A 177 -23.15 -3.42 5.73
CA PHE A 177 -21.77 -3.84 5.96
C PHE A 177 -21.45 -5.17 5.26
N TYR A 178 -22.34 -6.16 5.35
CA TYR A 178 -22.13 -7.45 4.71
C TYR A 178 -22.30 -7.38 3.19
N GLU A 179 -23.23 -6.57 2.68
CA GLU A 179 -23.36 -6.28 1.24
C GLU A 179 -22.09 -5.62 0.67
N ASP A 180 -21.58 -4.59 1.34
CA ASP A 180 -20.36 -3.90 0.93
C ASP A 180 -19.14 -4.83 0.97
N LEU A 181 -19.07 -5.71 1.96
CA LEU A 181 -18.03 -6.73 2.06
C LEU A 181 -18.13 -7.76 0.94
N GLN A 182 -19.34 -8.24 0.66
CA GLN A 182 -19.61 -9.19 -0.40
C GLN A 182 -19.18 -8.61 -1.76
N HIS A 183 -19.53 -7.36 -2.03
CA HIS A 183 -19.08 -6.65 -3.23
C HIS A 183 -17.54 -6.57 -3.33
N LEU A 184 -16.83 -6.30 -2.22
CA LEU A 184 -15.36 -6.29 -2.23
C LEU A 184 -14.77 -7.69 -2.52
N ILE A 185 -15.40 -8.76 -2.05
CA ILE A 185 -14.99 -10.14 -2.34
C ILE A 185 -15.23 -10.47 -3.81
N GLU A 186 -16.34 -10.05 -4.39
CA GLU A 186 -16.70 -10.31 -5.79
C GLU A 186 -15.80 -9.57 -6.78
N VAL A 187 -15.43 -8.33 -6.45
CA VAL A 187 -14.45 -7.55 -7.23
C VAL A 187 -13.04 -8.13 -7.09
N THR A 188 -12.75 -8.87 -6.01
CA THR A 188 -11.44 -9.49 -5.81
C THR A 188 -11.21 -10.63 -6.83
N PRO A 189 -10.10 -10.61 -7.59
CA PRO A 189 -9.83 -11.67 -8.56
C PRO A 189 -9.73 -13.06 -7.91
N LYS A 190 -10.47 -14.04 -8.43
CA LYS A 190 -10.57 -15.42 -7.87
C LYS A 190 -9.23 -16.15 -7.69
N LYS A 191 -8.18 -15.73 -8.41
CA LYS A 191 -6.83 -16.31 -8.30
C LYS A 191 -6.03 -15.75 -7.12
N ASP A 192 -6.44 -14.62 -6.55
CA ASP A 192 -5.73 -13.95 -5.49
C ASP A 192 -5.87 -14.71 -4.16
N VAL A 193 -4.89 -14.52 -3.29
CA VAL A 193 -4.96 -14.90 -1.89
C VAL A 193 -5.77 -13.83 -1.17
N LEU A 194 -6.99 -14.14 -0.74
CA LEU A 194 -7.81 -13.21 0.02
C LEU A 194 -7.57 -13.37 1.53
N LEU A 195 -7.24 -12.25 2.17
CA LEU A 195 -7.14 -12.10 3.63
C LEU A 195 -8.08 -10.99 4.06
N ILE A 196 -8.95 -11.26 5.02
CA ILE A 196 -9.84 -10.24 5.62
C ILE A 196 -9.48 -10.14 7.08
N ILE A 197 -9.05 -8.97 7.50
CA ILE A 197 -8.54 -8.70 8.85
C ILE A 197 -9.37 -7.60 9.48
N GLY A 198 -9.54 -7.63 10.79
CA GLY A 198 -10.30 -6.57 11.41
C GLY A 198 -10.88 -6.91 12.77
N ASP A 199 -11.63 -5.94 13.25
CA ASP A 199 -12.50 -6.06 14.41
C ASP A 199 -13.91 -6.34 13.91
N TRP A 200 -14.42 -7.52 14.25
CA TRP A 200 -15.70 -8.03 13.77
C TRP A 200 -16.83 -7.83 14.77
N ASN A 201 -16.55 -7.34 15.98
CA ASN A 201 -17.56 -7.21 17.04
C ASN A 201 -18.40 -8.50 17.27
N ALA A 202 -17.83 -9.66 16.94
CA ALA A 202 -18.50 -10.95 16.90
C ALA A 202 -17.76 -11.96 17.79
N LYS A 203 -18.48 -12.87 18.44
CA LYS A 203 -17.89 -13.98 19.20
C LYS A 203 -18.26 -15.27 18.51
N VAL A 204 -17.29 -15.94 17.89
CA VAL A 204 -17.52 -17.21 17.16
C VAL A 204 -17.48 -18.44 18.06
N GLY A 205 -17.03 -18.27 19.30
CA GLY A 205 -16.90 -19.35 20.28
C GLY A 205 -15.84 -20.39 19.95
N ASN A 206 -15.95 -21.57 20.56
CA ASN A 206 -14.98 -22.68 20.44
C ASN A 206 -15.47 -23.87 19.60
N GLN A 207 -16.67 -23.78 19.02
CA GLN A 207 -17.27 -24.85 18.23
C GLN A 207 -16.53 -25.03 16.91
N GLU A 208 -16.12 -26.26 16.61
CA GLU A 208 -15.48 -26.59 15.35
C GLU A 208 -16.51 -26.84 14.26
N ILE A 209 -16.40 -26.06 13.18
CA ILE A 209 -17.16 -26.22 11.94
C ILE A 209 -16.15 -26.49 10.83
N LYS A 210 -16.23 -27.69 10.26
CA LYS A 210 -15.28 -28.18 9.26
C LYS A 210 -15.14 -27.19 8.10
N GLY A 211 -13.92 -26.71 7.88
CA GLY A 211 -13.59 -25.75 6.83
C GLY A 211 -13.62 -24.28 7.27
N THR A 212 -14.44 -23.92 8.26
CA THR A 212 -14.69 -22.52 8.64
C THR A 212 -14.02 -22.13 9.96
N THR A 213 -14.29 -22.85 11.05
CA THR A 213 -13.71 -22.56 12.37
C THR A 213 -12.81 -23.72 12.83
N GLY A 214 -12.12 -23.52 13.94
CA GLY A 214 -11.33 -24.55 14.61
C GLY A 214 -11.68 -24.65 16.10
N LYS A 215 -11.18 -25.70 16.74
CA LYS A 215 -11.48 -26.07 18.16
C LYS A 215 -10.92 -25.11 19.21
N PHE A 216 -10.14 -24.09 18.82
CA PHE A 216 -9.37 -23.26 19.74
C PHE A 216 -9.85 -21.80 19.80
N GLY A 217 -11.07 -21.52 19.35
CA GLY A 217 -11.71 -20.24 19.60
C GLY A 217 -12.06 -20.02 21.09
N LEU A 218 -12.48 -18.81 21.45
CA LEU A 218 -12.68 -18.40 22.84
C LEU A 218 -14.12 -17.94 23.11
N GLY A 219 -14.68 -18.39 24.23
CA GLY A 219 -15.96 -17.95 24.76
C GLY A 219 -17.15 -18.65 24.09
N ASP A 220 -18.34 -18.11 24.36
CA ASP A 220 -19.59 -18.59 23.77
C ASP A 220 -19.95 -17.77 22.53
N GLN A 221 -20.60 -18.43 21.59
CA GLN A 221 -21.02 -17.82 20.34
C GLN A 221 -22.17 -16.82 20.58
N ASN A 222 -22.12 -15.65 19.92
CA ASN A 222 -23.24 -14.71 19.89
C ASN A 222 -23.87 -14.63 18.48
N GLU A 223 -24.99 -13.92 18.34
CA GLU A 223 -25.70 -13.76 17.06
C GLU A 223 -24.80 -13.20 15.95
N ALA A 224 -23.98 -12.18 16.26
CA ALA A 224 -23.00 -11.65 15.32
C ALA A 224 -21.94 -12.70 14.91
N GLY A 225 -21.56 -13.59 15.84
CA GLY A 225 -20.69 -14.73 15.59
C GLY A 225 -21.29 -15.76 14.65
N GLN A 226 -22.59 -16.07 14.83
CA GLN A 226 -23.34 -16.96 13.94
C GLN A 226 -23.36 -16.37 12.51
N ARG A 227 -23.74 -15.10 12.37
CA ARG A 227 -23.77 -14.40 11.07
C ARG A 227 -22.39 -14.39 10.39
N LEU A 228 -21.31 -14.17 11.16
CA LEU A 228 -19.94 -14.24 10.65
C LEU A 228 -19.57 -15.66 10.17
N ILE A 229 -19.98 -16.70 10.89
CA ILE A 229 -19.73 -18.09 10.52
C ILE A 229 -20.45 -18.43 9.21
N GLU A 230 -21.73 -18.08 9.09
CA GLU A 230 -22.55 -18.28 7.90
C GLU A 230 -21.92 -17.59 6.68
N PHE A 231 -21.59 -16.31 6.83
CA PHE A 231 -20.88 -15.54 5.80
C PHE A 231 -19.56 -16.21 5.38
N CYS A 232 -18.81 -16.75 6.34
CA CYS A 232 -17.57 -17.47 6.03
C CYS A 232 -17.81 -18.81 5.32
N GLN A 233 -18.90 -19.52 5.61
CA GLN A 233 -19.26 -20.77 4.93
C GLN A 233 -19.61 -20.50 3.46
N GLU A 234 -20.45 -19.50 3.20
CA GLU A 234 -20.86 -19.08 1.85
C GLU A 234 -19.66 -18.67 0.99
N ASN A 235 -18.74 -17.88 1.58
CA ASN A 235 -17.57 -17.35 0.88
C ASN A 235 -16.33 -18.27 0.93
N LYS A 236 -16.46 -19.49 1.49
CA LYS A 236 -15.35 -20.45 1.65
C LYS A 236 -14.13 -19.82 2.33
N LEU A 237 -14.38 -19.11 3.43
CA LEU A 237 -13.38 -18.49 4.30
C LEU A 237 -13.15 -19.33 5.54
N VAL A 238 -11.97 -19.16 6.15
CA VAL A 238 -11.57 -19.80 7.40
C VAL A 238 -11.15 -18.76 8.42
N ILE A 239 -11.63 -18.89 9.66
CA ILE A 239 -11.31 -18.02 10.80
C ILE A 239 -10.01 -18.49 11.44
N THR A 240 -8.89 -17.89 11.04
CA THR A 240 -7.56 -18.48 11.26
C THR A 240 -7.12 -18.55 12.73
N ASN A 241 -7.49 -17.57 13.55
CA ASN A 241 -7.15 -17.52 14.98
C ASN A 241 -7.97 -18.45 15.87
N THR A 242 -8.87 -19.26 15.30
CA THR A 242 -9.54 -20.38 15.98
C THR A 242 -8.86 -21.73 15.71
N LEU A 243 -7.90 -21.78 14.77
CA LEU A 243 -7.27 -23.03 14.30
C LEU A 243 -6.08 -23.49 15.13
N PHE A 244 -5.47 -22.61 15.90
CA PHE A 244 -4.20 -22.87 16.57
C PHE A 244 -4.39 -22.90 18.08
N GLN A 245 -3.91 -23.97 18.72
CA GLN A 245 -3.83 -24.01 20.17
C GLN A 245 -2.86 -22.93 20.67
N GLN A 246 -3.35 -22.03 21.50
CA GLN A 246 -2.56 -20.98 22.14
C GLN A 246 -2.95 -20.87 23.62
N HIS A 247 -2.04 -20.32 24.42
CA HIS A 247 -2.37 -19.94 25.79
C HIS A 247 -3.53 -18.93 25.80
N LYS A 248 -4.46 -19.02 26.77
CA LYS A 248 -5.65 -18.12 26.86
C LYS A 248 -5.29 -16.63 26.74
N ARG A 249 -4.17 -16.21 27.34
CA ARG A 249 -3.63 -14.83 27.22
C ARG A 249 -3.34 -14.36 25.80
N ARG A 250 -3.21 -15.27 24.83
CA ARG A 250 -2.92 -15.01 23.41
C ARG A 250 -4.13 -15.24 22.49
N LEU A 251 -5.29 -15.56 23.06
CA LEU A 251 -6.54 -15.81 22.33
C LEU A 251 -7.49 -14.61 22.36
N TYR A 252 -7.69 -14.00 23.53
CA TYR A 252 -8.54 -12.82 23.64
C TYR A 252 -7.90 -11.64 22.92
N THR A 253 -8.75 -10.84 22.28
CA THR A 253 -8.35 -9.67 21.49
C THR A 253 -8.87 -8.39 22.12
N TRP A 254 -9.84 -8.46 23.03
CA TRP A 254 -10.39 -7.32 23.74
C TRP A 254 -10.52 -7.60 25.24
N THR A 255 -10.34 -6.56 26.05
CA THR A 255 -10.56 -6.56 27.50
C THR A 255 -11.53 -5.45 27.85
N SER A 256 -12.52 -5.72 28.70
CA SER A 256 -13.48 -4.70 29.13
C SER A 256 -12.80 -3.56 29.91
N PRO A 257 -13.39 -2.36 29.94
CA PRO A 257 -12.81 -1.21 30.66
C PRO A 257 -12.58 -1.47 32.16
N ASP A 258 -13.40 -2.32 32.78
CA ASP A 258 -13.28 -2.75 34.17
C ASP A 258 -12.27 -3.91 34.37
N GLY A 259 -11.72 -4.47 33.29
CA GLY A 259 -10.76 -5.57 33.31
C GLY A 259 -11.36 -6.96 33.54
N GLN A 260 -12.67 -7.07 33.76
CA GLN A 260 -13.32 -8.32 34.21
C GLN A 260 -13.59 -9.30 33.07
N HIS A 261 -13.94 -8.79 31.89
CA HIS A 261 -14.33 -9.60 30.74
C HIS A 261 -13.26 -9.55 29.65
N ARG A 262 -13.04 -10.70 29.00
CA ARG A 262 -12.09 -10.84 27.90
C ARG A 262 -12.74 -11.61 26.77
N ASN A 263 -12.83 -10.98 25.61
CA ASN A 263 -13.47 -11.56 24.44
C ASN A 263 -12.49 -11.67 23.29
N GLN A 264 -12.77 -12.60 22.38
CA GLN A 264 -12.15 -12.68 21.07
C GLN A 264 -13.16 -12.10 20.08
N ILE A 265 -12.86 -10.93 19.52
CA ILE A 265 -13.72 -10.19 18.58
C ILE A 265 -12.98 -9.69 17.34
N ASP A 266 -11.65 -9.71 17.38
CA ASP A 266 -10.80 -9.45 16.23
C ASP A 266 -10.43 -10.78 15.56
N TYR A 267 -10.52 -10.82 14.23
CA TYR A 267 -10.24 -12.04 13.46
C TYR A 267 -9.42 -11.76 12.22
N ILE A 268 -8.66 -12.79 11.83
CA ILE A 268 -7.97 -12.87 10.55
C ILE A 268 -8.62 -14.01 9.78
N LEU A 269 -9.36 -13.68 8.73
CA LEU A 269 -9.97 -14.61 7.81
C LEU A 269 -9.07 -14.84 6.60
N CYS A 270 -9.12 -16.04 6.04
CA CYS A 270 -8.35 -16.42 4.86
C CYS A 270 -9.23 -17.30 3.96
N SER A 271 -9.04 -17.28 2.65
CA SER A 271 -9.68 -18.28 1.79
C SER A 271 -9.29 -19.71 2.21
N GLN A 272 -10.24 -20.63 2.23
CA GLN A 272 -10.01 -22.03 2.60
C GLN A 272 -8.89 -22.68 1.78
N ARG A 273 -8.81 -22.37 0.48
CA ARG A 273 -7.71 -22.80 -0.42
C ARG A 273 -6.32 -22.50 0.15
N TRP A 274 -6.18 -21.38 0.87
CA TRP A 274 -4.93 -20.85 1.37
C TRP A 274 -4.73 -21.10 2.88
N ARG A 275 -5.63 -21.86 3.52
CA ARG A 275 -5.58 -22.21 4.94
C ARG A 275 -4.21 -22.73 5.38
N SER A 276 -3.62 -23.64 4.61
CA SER A 276 -2.30 -24.26 4.91
C SER A 276 -1.12 -23.28 4.81
N SER A 277 -1.32 -22.10 4.24
CA SER A 277 -0.29 -21.06 4.14
C SER A 277 -0.16 -20.23 5.42
N ILE A 278 -1.18 -20.25 6.29
CA ILE A 278 -1.15 -19.63 7.61
C ILE A 278 -0.40 -20.55 8.58
N GLN A 279 0.67 -20.04 9.19
CA GLN A 279 1.54 -20.82 10.07
C GLN A 279 1.18 -20.67 11.55
N SER A 280 0.62 -19.52 11.91
CA SER A 280 0.18 -19.23 13.27
C SER A 280 -0.70 -17.99 13.24
N ALA A 281 -1.70 -17.92 14.11
CA ALA A 281 -2.45 -16.71 14.41
C ALA A 281 -2.60 -16.58 15.93
N LYS A 282 -2.23 -15.42 16.50
CA LYS A 282 -2.22 -15.17 17.95
C LYS A 282 -2.12 -13.70 18.29
N THR A 283 -2.61 -13.32 19.47
CA THR A 283 -2.44 -11.95 19.97
C THR A 283 -1.06 -11.72 20.60
N ARG A 284 -0.69 -10.45 20.69
CA ARG A 284 0.53 -9.94 21.31
C ARG A 284 0.20 -9.06 22.52
N PRO A 285 -0.03 -9.65 23.71
CA PRO A 285 -0.40 -8.88 24.91
C PRO A 285 0.63 -7.83 25.34
N GLY A 286 1.91 -8.08 25.07
CA GLY A 286 3.01 -7.13 25.35
C GLY A 286 3.25 -6.09 24.25
N ALA A 287 2.38 -6.00 23.24
CA ALA A 287 2.34 -4.85 22.33
C ALA A 287 1.47 -3.77 22.96
N ASP A 288 1.90 -2.51 22.88
CA ASP A 288 1.18 -1.41 23.49
C ASP A 288 0.99 -0.21 22.55
N CYS A 289 -0.24 0.30 22.53
CA CYS A 289 -0.55 1.57 21.91
C CYS A 289 -1.50 2.42 22.78
N GLY A 290 -1.88 1.98 23.99
CA GLY A 290 -2.97 2.65 24.73
C GLY A 290 -4.34 2.27 24.19
N SER A 291 -4.55 0.98 23.97
CA SER A 291 -5.83 0.37 23.56
C SER A 291 -6.17 -0.78 24.53
N ASP A 292 -7.46 -1.02 24.73
CA ASP A 292 -8.00 -2.20 25.42
C ASP A 292 -8.04 -3.44 24.50
N HIS A 293 -7.82 -3.25 23.19
CA HIS A 293 -7.58 -4.34 22.26
C HIS A 293 -6.10 -4.76 22.24
N GLN A 294 -5.89 -6.06 22.05
CA GLN A 294 -4.59 -6.68 21.82
C GLN A 294 -4.35 -6.80 20.32
N LEU A 295 -3.14 -6.45 19.89
CA LEU A 295 -2.68 -6.67 18.53
C LEU A 295 -2.78 -8.17 18.17
N LEU A 296 -3.61 -8.50 17.17
CA LEU A 296 -3.71 -9.85 16.61
C LEU A 296 -2.79 -9.95 15.39
N ILE A 297 -1.95 -10.97 15.35
CA ILE A 297 -1.07 -11.22 14.19
C ILE A 297 -1.25 -12.63 13.63
N ALA A 298 -1.04 -12.77 12.33
CA ALA A 298 -0.84 -14.04 11.65
C ALA A 298 0.47 -14.03 10.85
N LYS A 299 1.15 -15.19 10.84
CA LYS A 299 2.31 -15.42 10.00
C LYS A 299 1.90 -16.26 8.80
N PHE A 300 2.25 -15.82 7.60
CA PHE A 300 1.94 -16.54 6.37
C PHE A 300 3.17 -16.63 5.46
N LYS A 301 3.22 -17.65 4.61
CA LYS A 301 4.39 -17.97 3.77
C LYS A 301 4.05 -17.77 2.28
N LEU A 302 4.50 -16.67 1.70
CA LEU A 302 4.32 -16.33 0.28
C LEU A 302 5.60 -15.70 -0.29
N LYS A 303 5.66 -15.41 -1.59
CA LYS A 303 6.73 -14.59 -2.18
C LYS A 303 6.10 -13.31 -2.73
N LEU A 304 6.63 -12.14 -2.40
CA LEU A 304 6.22 -10.89 -3.03
C LEU A 304 7.09 -10.60 -4.26
N LYS A 305 6.49 -9.98 -5.28
CA LYS A 305 7.24 -9.42 -6.41
C LYS A 305 7.28 -7.91 -6.23
N LYS A 306 8.47 -7.32 -6.37
CA LYS A 306 8.59 -5.87 -6.46
C LYS A 306 7.92 -5.42 -7.75
N VAL A 307 6.94 -4.53 -7.65
CA VAL A 307 6.38 -3.84 -8.82
C VAL A 307 7.45 -2.86 -9.32
N GLY A 308 7.79 -2.95 -10.60
CA GLY A 308 8.67 -1.97 -11.24
C GLY A 308 7.93 -0.63 -11.30
N LYS A 309 8.23 0.29 -10.38
CA LYS A 309 7.85 1.69 -10.56
C LYS A 309 8.90 2.33 -11.46
N THR A 310 8.48 3.02 -12.52
CA THR A 310 9.37 3.88 -13.32
C THR A 310 10.09 4.81 -12.35
N THR A 311 11.41 4.80 -12.39
CA THR A 311 12.22 5.76 -11.62
C THR A 311 11.93 7.13 -12.20
N GLY A 312 11.23 7.98 -11.44
CA GLY A 312 11.06 9.37 -11.83
C GLY A 312 12.42 10.04 -12.01
N PRO A 313 12.50 11.12 -12.81
CA PRO A 313 13.74 11.79 -13.14
C PRO A 313 14.48 12.24 -11.86
N VAL A 314 15.81 12.19 -11.92
CA VAL A 314 16.69 12.66 -10.85
C VAL A 314 16.43 14.15 -10.64
N ARG A 315 16.21 14.57 -9.40
CA ARG A 315 16.05 15.99 -9.07
C ARG A 315 17.34 16.50 -8.46
N TYR A 316 17.96 17.49 -9.09
CA TYR A 316 19.15 18.17 -8.59
C TYR A 316 18.81 19.23 -7.54
N ASN A 317 19.78 19.56 -6.68
CA ASN A 317 19.65 20.72 -5.79
C ASN A 317 20.07 22.00 -6.52
N LEU A 318 19.13 22.58 -7.28
CA LEU A 318 19.37 23.77 -8.12
C LEU A 318 19.61 25.07 -7.33
N SER A 319 19.50 25.05 -6.00
CA SER A 319 19.88 26.22 -5.17
C SER A 319 21.38 26.36 -4.94
N GLN A 320 22.16 25.33 -5.30
CA GLN A 320 23.60 25.24 -5.09
C GLN A 320 24.25 24.57 -6.29
N ILE A 321 24.17 25.22 -7.47
CA ILE A 321 24.92 24.77 -8.65
C ILE A 321 26.40 25.15 -8.42
N PRO A 322 27.32 24.18 -8.31
CA PRO A 322 28.73 24.48 -8.07
C PRO A 322 29.36 25.17 -9.29
N TYR A 323 30.34 26.04 -9.06
CA TYR A 323 31.10 26.66 -10.16
C TYR A 323 31.78 25.61 -11.07
N GLU A 324 32.19 24.48 -10.48
CA GLU A 324 32.75 23.33 -11.20
C GLU A 324 31.82 22.79 -12.30
N TYR A 325 30.49 22.82 -12.08
CA TYR A 325 29.51 22.43 -13.09
C TYR A 325 29.58 23.33 -14.32
N THR A 326 29.56 24.65 -14.09
CA THR A 326 29.64 25.66 -15.16
C THR A 326 30.92 25.46 -15.98
N VAL A 327 32.07 25.31 -15.32
CA VAL A 327 33.35 25.10 -16.01
C VAL A 327 33.35 23.82 -16.85
N GLU A 328 32.84 22.70 -16.31
CA GLU A 328 32.80 21.42 -17.02
C GLU A 328 31.90 21.47 -18.26
N VAL A 329 30.71 22.08 -18.16
CA VAL A 329 29.79 22.21 -19.30
C VAL A 329 30.36 23.17 -20.34
N THR A 330 30.86 24.35 -19.94
CA THR A 330 31.43 25.33 -20.88
C THR A 330 32.62 24.75 -21.65
N ASN A 331 33.50 23.98 -21.01
CA ASN A 331 34.62 23.36 -21.69
C ASN A 331 34.15 22.31 -22.70
N ARG A 332 33.25 21.40 -22.28
CA ARG A 332 32.73 20.36 -23.18
C ARG A 332 31.90 20.91 -24.34
N PHE A 333 31.23 22.05 -24.15
CA PHE A 333 30.47 22.72 -25.22
C PHE A 333 31.40 23.38 -26.25
N LYS A 334 32.59 23.85 -25.86
CA LYS A 334 33.57 24.40 -26.80
C LYS A 334 34.15 23.35 -27.74
N ASP A 335 34.17 22.09 -27.31
CA ASP A 335 34.68 20.97 -28.08
C ASP A 335 33.61 20.35 -29.02
N LEU A 336 32.39 20.90 -29.06
CA LEU A 336 31.33 20.43 -29.95
C LEU A 336 31.58 20.85 -31.39
N ASP A 337 31.63 19.87 -32.29
CA ASP A 337 31.65 20.10 -33.74
C ASP A 337 30.23 20.35 -34.26
N LEU A 338 30.01 21.53 -34.83
CA LEU A 338 28.72 22.00 -35.33
C LEU A 338 28.54 21.81 -36.84
N VAL A 339 29.57 21.35 -37.56
CA VAL A 339 29.57 21.26 -39.02
C VAL A 339 28.90 19.97 -39.51
N ASP A 340 27.99 20.07 -40.48
CA ASP A 340 27.32 18.95 -41.16
C ASP A 340 26.60 17.93 -40.23
N ARG A 341 26.15 18.38 -39.06
CA ARG A 341 25.42 17.54 -38.09
C ARG A 341 23.92 17.74 -38.14
N VAL A 342 23.18 16.65 -37.93
CA VAL A 342 21.72 16.70 -37.79
C VAL A 342 21.37 17.33 -36.44
N PRO A 343 20.42 18.29 -36.36
CA PRO A 343 20.08 18.99 -35.12
C PRO A 343 19.76 18.06 -33.94
N GLU A 344 19.11 16.92 -34.20
CA GLU A 344 18.76 15.93 -33.18
C GLU A 344 20.00 15.27 -32.54
N GLU A 345 21.06 15.05 -33.32
CA GLU A 345 22.32 14.49 -32.84
C GLU A 345 23.06 15.50 -31.96
N LEU A 346 23.10 16.76 -32.38
CA LEU A 346 23.69 17.86 -31.61
C LEU A 346 22.96 18.05 -30.28
N TRP A 347 21.63 18.02 -30.30
CA TRP A 347 20.82 18.10 -29.08
C TRP A 347 21.10 16.92 -28.15
N MET A 348 21.15 15.69 -28.66
CA MET A 348 21.47 14.51 -27.85
C MET A 348 22.84 14.63 -27.18
N GLU A 349 23.84 15.14 -27.88
CA GLU A 349 25.18 15.35 -27.36
C GLU A 349 25.21 16.44 -26.27
N ALA A 350 24.62 17.61 -26.54
CA ALA A 350 24.48 18.69 -25.57
C ALA A 350 23.72 18.24 -24.31
N ARG A 351 22.62 17.50 -24.48
CA ARG A 351 21.82 16.91 -23.40
C ARG A 351 22.66 15.96 -22.55
N ASN A 352 23.44 15.08 -23.19
CA ASN A 352 24.29 14.12 -22.48
C ASN A 352 25.40 14.83 -21.68
N ILE A 353 26.05 15.84 -22.26
CA ILE A 353 27.06 16.66 -21.56
C ILE A 353 26.47 17.27 -20.29
N VAL A 354 25.31 17.94 -20.43
CA VAL A 354 24.63 18.59 -19.30
C VAL A 354 24.22 17.58 -18.22
N GLN A 355 23.67 16.42 -18.61
CA GLN A 355 23.24 15.39 -17.67
C GLN A 355 24.43 14.73 -16.95
N GLU A 356 25.51 14.42 -17.66
CA GLU A 356 26.72 13.82 -17.07
C GLU A 356 27.39 14.77 -16.10
N ALA A 357 27.62 16.03 -16.52
CA ALA A 357 28.20 17.07 -15.68
C ALA A 357 27.33 17.30 -14.43
N ALA A 358 26.01 17.39 -14.60
CA ALA A 358 25.08 17.58 -13.47
C ALA A 358 25.08 16.38 -12.51
N THR A 359 25.13 15.14 -13.02
CA THR A 359 25.16 13.93 -12.20
C THR A 359 26.45 13.83 -11.39
N LYS A 360 27.56 14.28 -11.96
CA LYS A 360 28.89 14.25 -11.34
C LYS A 360 29.09 15.34 -10.30
N THR A 361 28.64 16.57 -10.57
CA THR A 361 28.98 17.76 -9.78
C THR A 361 27.84 18.24 -8.90
N ILE A 362 26.57 18.13 -9.32
CA ILE A 362 25.45 18.70 -8.59
C ILE A 362 24.86 17.66 -7.62
N PRO A 363 24.80 17.96 -6.31
CA PRO A 363 24.23 17.04 -5.35
C PRO A 363 22.75 16.79 -5.65
N MET A 364 22.37 15.51 -5.68
CA MET A 364 20.97 15.11 -5.81
C MET A 364 20.16 15.66 -4.64
N LYS A 365 18.98 16.20 -4.95
CA LYS A 365 18.02 16.70 -3.97
C LYS A 365 17.52 15.54 -3.12
N ARG A 366 18.00 15.45 -1.89
CA ARG A 366 17.52 14.46 -0.93
C ARG A 366 16.04 14.72 -0.63
N LYS A 367 15.24 13.66 -0.64
CA LYS A 367 13.88 13.73 -0.07
C LYS A 367 14.04 14.06 1.41
N CYS A 368 13.65 15.27 1.80
CA CYS A 368 13.60 15.64 3.21
C CYS A 368 12.60 14.71 3.89
N LYS A 369 13.07 13.91 4.85
CA LYS A 369 12.15 13.22 5.77
C LYS A 369 11.37 14.30 6.50
N LYS A 370 10.07 14.11 6.69
CA LYS A 370 9.27 15.04 7.51
C LYS A 370 9.94 15.13 8.88
N ALA A 371 10.09 16.34 9.40
CA ALA A 371 10.68 16.55 10.72
C ALA A 371 9.88 15.75 11.76
N LYS A 372 10.58 14.96 12.58
CA LYS A 372 9.96 14.23 13.68
C LYS A 372 9.59 15.24 14.75
N TRP A 373 8.29 15.41 14.98
CA TRP A 373 7.76 16.37 15.96
C TRP A 373 7.67 15.78 17.37
N LEU A 374 7.61 14.44 17.49
CA LEU A 374 7.50 13.75 18.78
C LEU A 374 8.90 13.59 19.38
N SER A 375 9.07 14.01 20.64
CA SER A 375 10.36 13.97 21.34
C SER A 375 10.78 12.55 21.72
N ASN A 376 12.07 12.37 22.00
CA ASN A 376 12.59 11.13 22.57
C ASN A 376 12.03 10.86 23.99
N GLU A 377 11.73 11.92 24.76
CA GLU A 377 11.06 11.81 26.07
C GLU A 377 9.69 11.14 25.93
N ALA A 378 8.86 11.58 24.97
CA ALA A 378 7.57 10.95 24.73
C ALA A 378 7.69 9.47 24.30
N LEU A 379 8.71 9.14 23.50
CA LEU A 379 8.99 7.76 23.11
C LEU A 379 9.44 6.89 24.30
N GLN A 380 10.23 7.46 25.22
CA GLN A 380 10.64 6.78 26.45
C GLN A 380 9.44 6.50 27.36
N ILE A 381 8.52 7.47 27.53
CA ILE A 381 7.28 7.27 28.30
C ILE A 381 6.43 6.15 27.67
N ALA A 382 6.35 6.08 26.34
CA ALA A 382 5.62 5.00 25.66
C ALA A 382 6.25 3.62 25.91
N GLU A 383 7.58 3.54 25.98
CA GLU A 383 8.31 2.32 26.32
C GLU A 383 8.07 1.90 27.78
N GLU A 384 8.15 2.83 28.73
CA GLU A 384 7.83 2.57 30.13
C GLU A 384 6.37 2.14 30.31
N ARG A 385 5.45 2.76 29.56
CA ARG A 385 4.02 2.39 29.57
C ARG A 385 3.84 0.93 29.12
N ARG A 386 4.58 0.51 28.08
CA ARG A 386 4.59 -0.88 27.62
C ARG A 386 5.14 -1.84 28.68
N GLN A 387 6.19 -1.44 29.41
CA GLN A 387 6.76 -2.25 30.50
C GLN A 387 5.75 -2.42 31.64
N ALA A 388 5.12 -1.33 32.11
CA ALA A 388 4.06 -1.38 33.11
C ALA A 388 2.90 -2.30 32.69
N LYS A 389 2.51 -2.28 31.41
CA LYS A 389 1.51 -3.22 30.85
C LYS A 389 1.96 -4.68 30.97
N CYS A 390 3.24 -4.97 30.71
CA CYS A 390 3.78 -6.33 30.81
C CYS A 390 3.84 -6.82 32.27
N GLU A 391 4.17 -5.92 33.20
CA GLU A 391 4.20 -6.16 34.65
C GLU A 391 2.80 -6.33 35.25
N GLY A 392 1.77 -5.77 34.59
CA GLY A 392 0.39 -5.77 35.10
C GLY A 392 0.08 -4.62 36.05
N ASP A 393 0.98 -3.64 36.16
CA ASP A 393 0.81 -2.43 36.97
C ASP A 393 -0.16 -1.45 36.29
N SER A 394 -1.43 -1.58 36.65
CA SER A 394 -2.52 -0.81 36.04
C SER A 394 -2.51 0.67 36.45
N GLU A 395 -2.03 0.99 37.65
CA GLU A 395 -1.98 2.37 38.15
C GLU A 395 -0.86 3.15 37.45
N ARG A 396 0.36 2.58 37.42
CA ARG A 396 1.50 3.15 36.70
C ARG A 396 1.19 3.28 35.21
N TYR A 397 0.54 2.29 34.60
CA TYR A 397 0.11 2.36 33.21
C TYR A 397 -0.83 3.55 32.95
N ARG A 398 -1.82 3.77 33.82
CA ARG A 398 -2.77 4.89 33.68
C ARG A 398 -2.06 6.24 33.79
N LYS A 399 -1.14 6.38 34.75
CA LYS A 399 -0.32 7.59 34.93
C LYS A 399 0.55 7.86 33.70
N LEU A 400 1.32 6.87 33.25
CA LEU A 400 2.18 6.98 32.07
C LEU A 400 1.38 7.26 30.79
N ASN A 401 0.17 6.70 30.66
CA ASN A 401 -0.70 7.02 29.53
C ASN A 401 -1.13 8.50 29.54
N ALA A 402 -1.48 9.06 30.70
CA ALA A 402 -1.79 10.48 30.82
C ALA A 402 -0.56 11.36 30.53
N ASP A 403 0.62 10.97 31.05
CA ASP A 403 1.89 11.66 30.84
C ASP A 403 2.29 11.67 29.36
N PHE A 404 2.12 10.55 28.66
CA PHE A 404 2.34 10.46 27.23
C PHE A 404 1.43 11.44 26.46
N GLN A 405 0.13 11.48 26.79
CA GLN A 405 -0.80 12.41 26.12
C GLN A 405 -0.44 13.88 26.39
N ARG A 406 -0.01 14.23 27.61
CA ARG A 406 0.44 15.58 27.94
C ARG A 406 1.69 15.96 27.16
N THR A 407 2.69 15.08 27.15
CA THR A 407 3.97 15.27 26.46
C THR A 407 3.77 15.39 24.95
N ALA A 408 2.97 14.50 24.34
CA ALA A 408 2.64 14.57 22.92
C ALA A 408 1.93 15.89 22.55
N ARG A 409 1.04 16.42 23.39
CA ARG A 409 0.40 17.73 23.13
C ARG A 409 1.41 18.87 23.22
N ARG A 410 2.28 18.86 24.23
CA ARG A 410 3.36 19.84 24.42
C ARG A 410 4.30 19.85 23.20
N ASP A 411 4.79 18.69 22.80
CA ASP A 411 5.69 18.52 21.67
C ASP A 411 5.05 18.98 20.36
N LYS A 412 3.77 18.64 20.14
CA LYS A 412 3.04 19.10 18.96
C LYS A 412 2.90 20.61 18.93
N LYS A 413 2.58 21.24 20.06
CA LYS A 413 2.49 22.70 20.18
C LYS A 413 3.84 23.36 19.92
N ALA A 414 4.92 22.84 20.51
CA ALA A 414 6.27 23.34 20.30
C ALA A 414 6.69 23.25 18.82
N PHE A 415 6.41 22.11 18.18
CA PHE A 415 6.65 21.94 16.75
C PHE A 415 5.89 22.96 15.90
N LEU A 416 4.58 23.14 16.14
CA LEU A 416 3.77 24.11 15.40
C LEU A 416 4.28 25.55 15.60
N ASN A 417 4.62 25.92 16.84
CA ASN A 417 5.19 27.23 17.14
C ASN A 417 6.50 27.47 16.38
N GLU A 418 7.37 26.46 16.31
CA GLU A 418 8.63 26.54 15.56
C GLU A 418 8.36 26.69 14.06
N GLN A 419 7.38 25.97 13.51
CA GLN A 419 6.98 26.16 12.10
C GLN A 419 6.42 27.57 11.84
N CYS A 420 5.65 28.15 12.76
CA CYS A 420 5.16 29.52 12.65
C CYS A 420 6.29 30.56 12.67
N LYS A 421 7.24 30.46 13.62
CA LYS A 421 8.44 31.34 13.65
C LYS A 421 9.21 31.30 12.35
N GLN A 422 9.37 30.09 11.82
CA GLN A 422 10.03 29.84 10.55
C GLN A 422 9.31 30.42 9.32
N ILE A 423 7.99 30.59 9.39
CA ILE A 423 7.17 31.26 8.38
C ILE A 423 7.33 32.78 8.50
N GLU A 424 7.29 33.32 9.72
CA GLU A 424 7.52 34.73 9.99
C GLU A 424 8.91 35.17 9.51
N GLU A 425 9.94 34.37 9.79
CA GLU A 425 11.32 34.65 9.37
C GLU A 425 11.46 34.59 7.84
N ASN A 426 10.83 33.62 7.18
CA ASN A 426 10.78 33.57 5.72
C ASN A 426 10.08 34.81 5.12
N ASN A 427 9.04 35.33 5.79
CA ASN A 427 8.38 36.56 5.38
C ASN A 427 9.31 37.79 5.52
N ARG A 428 10.00 37.90 6.67
CA ARG A 428 10.96 38.99 6.94
C ARG A 428 12.11 39.02 5.93
N MET A 429 12.64 37.86 5.56
CA MET A 429 13.73 37.74 4.58
C MET A 429 13.24 37.84 3.11
N GLY A 430 11.96 38.11 2.85
CA GLY A 430 11.41 38.14 1.48
C GLY A 430 11.44 36.79 0.76
N ARG A 431 11.58 35.66 1.48
CA ARG A 431 11.62 34.31 0.91
C ARG A 431 10.21 33.77 0.67
N THR A 432 9.46 34.45 -0.19
CA THR A 432 8.04 34.20 -0.47
C THR A 432 7.75 32.75 -0.88
N ARG A 433 8.64 32.10 -1.62
CA ARG A 433 8.49 30.68 -1.97
C ARG A 433 8.56 29.75 -0.76
N ASP A 434 9.56 29.92 0.10
CA ASP A 434 9.73 29.07 1.28
C ASP A 434 8.63 29.33 2.31
N LEU A 435 8.13 30.56 2.38
CA LEU A 435 6.92 30.94 3.10
C LEU A 435 5.71 30.12 2.62
N PHE A 436 5.33 30.23 1.34
CA PHE A 436 4.19 29.50 0.78
C PHE A 436 4.37 27.99 0.83
N LYS A 437 5.61 27.50 0.67
CA LYS A 437 5.92 26.08 0.82
C LYS A 437 5.67 25.61 2.25
N LYS A 438 6.15 26.31 3.27
CA LYS A 438 5.88 25.96 4.68
C LYS A 438 4.40 26.10 5.03
N ILE A 439 3.73 27.15 4.56
CA ILE A 439 2.27 27.29 4.70
C ILE A 439 1.57 26.11 4.04
N GLY A 440 1.97 25.69 2.84
CA GLY A 440 1.44 24.52 2.16
C GLY A 440 1.72 23.22 2.92
N ASP A 441 2.90 23.05 3.50
CA ASP A 441 3.27 21.89 4.32
C ASP A 441 2.46 21.84 5.64
N MET A 442 2.08 23.00 6.21
CA MET A 442 1.26 23.10 7.42
C MET A 442 -0.24 23.02 7.17
N LYS A 443 -0.74 23.84 6.24
CA LYS A 443 -2.17 23.95 5.88
C LYS A 443 -2.61 22.82 5.01
N GLY A 444 -1.69 22.15 4.31
CA GLY A 444 -1.93 21.16 3.27
C GLY A 444 -3.07 20.26 3.69
N THR A 445 -4.28 20.64 3.25
CA THR A 445 -5.43 19.76 3.26
C THR A 445 -4.93 18.56 2.51
N PHE A 446 -4.91 17.44 3.22
CA PHE A 446 -4.46 16.20 2.67
C PHE A 446 -5.24 15.97 1.37
N ARG A 447 -4.61 16.24 0.23
CA ARG A 447 -5.21 16.02 -1.08
C ARG A 447 -5.03 14.54 -1.36
N THR A 448 -6.11 13.84 -1.10
CA THR A 448 -6.26 12.42 -1.34
C THR A 448 -5.97 12.20 -2.82
N LYS A 449 -5.00 11.34 -3.14
CA LYS A 449 -4.89 10.86 -4.52
C LYS A 449 -6.01 9.86 -4.68
N ILE A 450 -7.10 10.27 -5.33
CA ILE A 450 -8.14 9.33 -5.72
C ILE A 450 -7.55 8.50 -6.85
N THR A 451 -7.09 7.30 -6.52
CA THR A 451 -6.59 6.30 -7.46
C THR A 451 -7.71 5.41 -7.99
N ILE A 452 -8.95 5.91 -8.00
CA ILE A 452 -10.12 5.16 -8.48
C ILE A 452 -10.75 5.96 -9.60
N ILE A 453 -10.87 5.35 -10.77
CA ILE A 453 -11.53 5.93 -11.94
C ILE A 453 -12.55 4.93 -12.46
N LYS A 454 -13.71 5.40 -12.92
CA LYS A 454 -14.71 4.52 -13.53
C LYS A 454 -14.36 4.19 -14.98
N ASP A 455 -14.53 2.92 -15.35
CA ASP A 455 -14.53 2.53 -16.75
C ASP A 455 -15.80 3.01 -17.47
N LYS A 456 -15.92 2.73 -18.78
CA LYS A 456 -17.08 3.13 -19.59
C LYS A 456 -18.39 2.48 -19.12
N SER A 457 -18.31 1.34 -18.44
CA SER A 457 -19.46 0.63 -17.87
C SER A 457 -19.83 1.10 -16.46
N GLY A 458 -19.08 2.05 -15.90
CA GLY A 458 -19.30 2.58 -14.55
C GLY A 458 -18.61 1.78 -13.43
N LYS A 459 -17.77 0.79 -13.76
CA LYS A 459 -17.04 -0.03 -12.80
C LYS A 459 -15.76 0.66 -12.34
N ASP A 460 -15.48 0.59 -11.05
CA ASP A 460 -14.30 1.19 -10.43
C ASP A 460 -13.00 0.46 -10.81
N LEU A 461 -12.08 1.18 -11.47
CA LEU A 461 -10.71 0.78 -11.75
C LEU A 461 -9.81 1.25 -10.62
N THR A 462 -9.07 0.31 -10.01
CA THR A 462 -8.23 0.58 -8.83
C THR A 462 -6.73 0.32 -9.08
N GLU A 463 -6.39 -0.33 -10.19
CA GLU A 463 -5.03 -0.67 -10.57
C GLU A 463 -4.43 0.38 -11.49
N ALA A 464 -3.15 0.70 -11.27
CA ALA A 464 -2.48 1.77 -12.00
C ALA A 464 -2.44 1.56 -13.52
N GLU A 465 -2.32 0.31 -13.99
CA GLU A 465 -2.29 0.02 -15.44
C GLU A 465 -3.67 0.15 -16.09
N ASP A 466 -4.72 -0.35 -15.44
CA ASP A 466 -6.09 -0.20 -15.94
C ASP A 466 -6.51 1.27 -16.00
N ILE A 467 -6.10 2.05 -14.99
CA ILE A 467 -6.33 3.50 -14.95
C ILE A 467 -5.61 4.21 -16.09
N LYS A 468 -4.33 3.88 -16.36
CA LYS A 468 -3.60 4.45 -17.49
C LYS A 468 -4.26 4.11 -18.82
N LYS A 469 -4.71 2.86 -18.98
CA LYS A 469 -5.43 2.43 -20.18
C LYS A 469 -6.72 3.21 -20.36
N ARG A 470 -7.50 3.39 -19.28
CA ARG A 470 -8.73 4.18 -19.31
C ARG A 470 -8.48 5.65 -19.67
N TRP A 471 -7.38 6.22 -19.19
CA TRP A 471 -6.93 7.57 -19.58
C TRP A 471 -6.58 7.63 -21.06
N GLN A 472 -5.82 6.66 -21.57
CA GLN A 472 -5.49 6.57 -22.99
C GLN A 472 -6.77 6.53 -23.85
N GLU A 473 -7.70 5.62 -23.53
CA GLU A 473 -8.99 5.51 -24.23
C GLU A 473 -9.79 6.82 -24.17
N TYR A 474 -9.82 7.49 -23.02
CA TYR A 474 -10.49 8.78 -22.87
C TYR A 474 -9.86 9.86 -23.75
N THR A 475 -8.53 9.97 -23.75
CA THR A 475 -7.82 10.99 -24.52
C THR A 475 -7.92 10.73 -26.02
N GLU A 476 -7.85 9.47 -26.45
CA GLU A 476 -8.05 9.11 -27.86
C GLU A 476 -9.46 9.53 -28.32
N GLU A 477 -10.51 9.20 -27.55
CA GLU A 477 -11.88 9.63 -27.86
C GLU A 477 -12.08 11.15 -27.86
N LEU A 478 -11.45 11.85 -26.91
CA LEU A 478 -11.56 13.30 -26.78
C LEU A 478 -10.96 14.01 -28.01
N TYR A 479 -9.74 13.62 -28.40
CA TYR A 479 -9.02 14.27 -29.50
C TYR A 479 -9.45 13.77 -30.89
N GLN A 480 -10.02 12.56 -30.99
CA GLN A 480 -10.57 12.08 -32.25
C GLN A 480 -11.79 12.90 -32.72
N LYS A 481 -12.52 13.53 -31.79
CA LYS A 481 -13.62 14.46 -32.11
C LYS A 481 -13.17 15.86 -32.54
N GLU A 482 -11.96 16.28 -32.19
CA GLU A 482 -11.43 17.60 -32.58
C GLU A 482 -10.78 17.57 -33.97
N MET A 483 -10.40 16.39 -34.48
CA MET A 483 -9.88 16.24 -35.84
C MET A 483 -10.95 16.30 -36.95
N ASP A 484 -12.25 16.31 -36.58
CA ASP A 484 -13.36 16.55 -37.53
C ASP A 484 -13.55 18.04 -37.87
N ALA A 485 -12.77 18.94 -37.25
CA ALA A 485 -12.63 20.29 -37.77
C ALA A 485 -11.80 20.21 -39.06
N SER A 486 -12.48 20.27 -40.20
CA SER A 486 -11.87 20.27 -41.54
C SER A 486 -10.79 21.35 -41.64
N TYR A 487 -9.54 20.97 -41.40
CA TYR A 487 -8.41 21.78 -41.79
C TYR A 487 -8.28 21.64 -43.31
N THR A 488 -8.98 22.49 -44.06
CA THR A 488 -8.63 22.75 -45.44
C THR A 488 -7.27 23.43 -45.43
N PRO A 489 -6.20 22.85 -46.01
CA PRO A 489 -4.94 23.53 -46.19
C PRO A 489 -5.14 24.62 -47.25
N GLY A 490 -5.79 25.72 -46.85
CA GLY A 490 -5.90 26.91 -47.65
C GLY A 490 -4.55 27.60 -47.65
N SER A 491 -3.78 27.39 -48.72
CA SER A 491 -2.67 28.24 -49.19
C SER A 491 -2.03 29.10 -48.10
N MET A 492 -1.30 28.46 -47.17
CA MET A 492 -0.33 29.20 -46.37
C MET A 492 0.76 29.65 -47.33
N VAL A 493 0.77 30.94 -47.62
CA VAL A 493 2.00 31.62 -48.04
C VAL A 493 3.01 31.27 -46.95
N ALA A 494 4.02 30.49 -47.30
CA ALA A 494 5.16 30.24 -46.44
C ALA A 494 5.94 31.55 -46.38
N ASP A 495 5.45 32.50 -45.60
CA ASP A 495 6.31 33.53 -45.03
C ASP A 495 7.35 32.75 -44.23
N LEU A 496 8.55 32.61 -44.80
CA LEU A 496 9.68 31.99 -44.14
C LEU A 496 9.84 32.73 -42.81
N GLU A 497 9.55 32.04 -41.70
CA GLU A 497 9.86 32.58 -40.38
C GLU A 497 11.34 33.00 -40.39
N PRO A 498 11.66 34.23 -39.93
CA PRO A 498 13.03 34.68 -39.87
C PRO A 498 13.87 33.72 -39.03
N ASP A 499 15.13 33.57 -39.40
CA ASP A 499 16.06 32.70 -38.67
C ASP A 499 16.12 33.11 -37.19
N ILE A 500 16.12 32.12 -36.30
CA ILE A 500 16.18 32.32 -34.86
C ILE A 500 17.48 33.05 -34.50
N LEU A 501 17.37 34.22 -33.88
CA LEU A 501 18.53 35.02 -33.51
C LEU A 501 19.14 34.54 -32.18
N GLU A 502 20.47 34.62 -32.07
CA GLU A 502 21.17 34.29 -30.82
C GLU A 502 20.66 35.12 -29.62
N SER A 503 20.30 36.39 -29.88
CA SER A 503 19.73 37.28 -28.86
C SER A 503 18.36 36.83 -28.36
N GLU A 504 17.53 36.22 -29.22
CA GLU A 504 16.23 35.66 -28.84
C GLU A 504 16.43 34.43 -27.96
N VAL A 505 17.40 33.58 -28.29
CA VAL A 505 17.74 32.38 -27.50
C VAL A 505 18.26 32.78 -26.11
N LYS A 506 19.19 33.75 -26.03
CA LYS A 506 19.69 34.27 -24.75
C LYS A 506 18.57 34.86 -23.90
N TRP A 507 17.74 35.70 -24.51
CA TRP A 507 16.60 36.30 -23.81
C TRP A 507 15.60 35.25 -23.33
N ALA A 508 15.31 34.22 -24.13
CA ALA A 508 14.44 33.11 -23.74
C ALA A 508 15.02 32.32 -22.56
N LEU A 509 16.32 32.00 -22.56
CA LEU A 509 16.98 31.31 -21.46
C LEU A 509 16.96 32.14 -20.16
N GLU A 510 17.29 33.43 -20.24
CA GLU A 510 17.31 34.33 -19.09
C GLU A 510 15.90 34.52 -18.50
N SER A 511 14.90 34.75 -19.35
CA SER A 511 13.50 34.99 -18.97
C SER A 511 12.76 33.74 -18.48
N THR A 512 13.26 32.54 -18.80
CA THR A 512 12.64 31.28 -18.37
C THR A 512 12.51 31.22 -16.85
N ALA A 513 11.33 30.91 -16.31
CA ALA A 513 11.14 30.87 -14.87
C ALA A 513 11.93 29.73 -14.21
N ASN A 514 12.70 30.04 -13.16
CA ASN A 514 13.40 29.02 -12.37
C ASN A 514 12.39 28.13 -11.63
N ASN A 515 12.80 26.90 -11.31
CA ASN A 515 12.10 25.90 -10.51
C ASN A 515 10.79 25.38 -11.11
N LYS A 516 10.68 25.44 -12.44
CA LYS A 516 9.61 24.77 -13.18
C LYS A 516 9.92 23.27 -13.33
N ALA A 517 8.90 22.51 -13.72
CA ALA A 517 9.09 21.11 -14.03
C ALA A 517 9.98 20.99 -15.27
N SER A 518 10.94 20.09 -15.25
CA SER A 518 11.72 19.72 -16.43
C SER A 518 10.81 19.14 -17.50
N GLY A 519 11.21 19.29 -18.77
CA GLY A 519 10.55 18.64 -19.90
C GLY A 519 10.76 17.13 -19.91
N SER A 520 10.43 16.51 -21.05
CA SER A 520 10.68 15.08 -21.32
C SER A 520 12.16 14.70 -21.25
N ASP A 521 13.05 15.67 -21.48
CA ASP A 521 14.50 15.56 -21.35
C ASP A 521 15.01 15.40 -19.90
N GLY A 522 14.16 15.71 -18.91
CA GLY A 522 14.52 15.65 -17.50
C GLY A 522 15.53 16.72 -17.05
N ILE A 523 15.79 17.75 -17.88
CA ILE A 523 16.77 18.80 -17.58
C ILE A 523 16.04 20.05 -17.06
N PRO A 524 16.37 20.56 -15.86
CA PRO A 524 15.86 21.85 -15.39
C PRO A 524 16.48 23.02 -16.17
N ALA A 525 15.68 24.05 -16.46
CA ALA A 525 16.14 25.24 -17.19
C ALA A 525 17.35 25.93 -16.54
N GLU A 526 17.47 25.87 -15.21
CA GLU A 526 18.61 26.45 -14.48
C GLU A 526 19.96 25.86 -14.87
N LEU A 527 19.99 24.64 -15.41
CA LEU A 527 21.22 24.01 -15.89
C LEU A 527 21.74 24.63 -17.21
N PHE A 528 20.88 25.33 -17.94
CA PHE A 528 21.24 26.07 -19.15
C PHE A 528 21.49 27.56 -18.91
N LYS A 529 21.27 28.06 -17.68
CA LYS A 529 21.52 29.46 -17.28
C LYS A 529 22.92 29.65 -16.71
N ILE A 530 23.92 29.13 -17.43
CA ILE A 530 25.33 29.09 -17.01
C ILE A 530 26.18 30.20 -17.60
#